data_AF-A0A450X8Q0-F1
#
_entry.id   AF-A0A450X8Q0-F1
#
_cell.length_a   1.000
_cell.length_b   1.000
_cell.length_c   1.000
_cell.angle_alpha   90.00
_cell.angle_beta   90.00
_cell.angle_gamma   90.00
#
_symmetry.space_group_name_H-M   'P 1'
#
loop_
_entity.id
_entity.type
_entity.pdbx_description
1 polymer ?
#
loop_
_entity_poly.entity_id
_entity_poly.type
_entity_poly.pdbx_seq_one_letter_code
_entity_poly.pdbx_strand_id
1 'polypeptide(L)'
;MNSLLLFGSCYLLVLFLGLQNLNVNGGHRLLAMLTSFGIGAANLTVLKIMPGPTNLVDIMAYLLGGPLGIWTSMAIHPWMARRFGKQQSPEPCGLDEFL
;
A
#
# COMPACT_ATOMS: atom_id res chain seq x y z
N MET A 1 4.47 -23.87 -4.85
CA MET A 1 3.32 -23.30 -5.60
C MET A 1 2.60 -22.21 -4.79
N ASN A 2 3.35 -21.36 -4.07
CA ASN A 2 2.80 -20.24 -3.28
C ASN A 2 3.38 -18.88 -3.71
N SER A 3 4.26 -18.86 -4.71
CA SER A 3 5.02 -17.68 -5.13
C SER A 3 4.13 -16.57 -5.69
N LEU A 4 3.09 -16.93 -6.46
CA LEU A 4 2.11 -15.98 -7.01
C LEU A 4 1.21 -15.38 -5.92
N LEU A 5 0.83 -16.18 -4.92
CA LEU A 5 0.04 -15.69 -3.79
C LEU A 5 0.90 -14.81 -2.86
N LEU A 6 2.17 -15.17 -2.62
CA LEU A 6 3.13 -14.30 -1.91
C LEU A 6 3.35 -12.98 -2.64
N PHE A 7 3.59 -13.05 -3.96
CA PHE A 7 3.70 -11.86 -4.80
C PHE A 7 2.45 -11.00 -4.69
N GLY A 8 1.27 -11.59 -4.91
CA GLY A 8 -0.01 -10.89 -4.88
C GLY A 8 -0.33 -10.29 -3.52
N SER A 9 -0.08 -11.00 -2.43
CA SER A 9 -0.29 -10.48 -1.08
C SER A 9 0.69 -9.37 -0.73
N CYS A 10 1.99 -9.50 -1.08
CA CYS A 10 2.96 -8.44 -0.86
C CYS A 10 2.64 -7.20 -1.70
N TYR A 11 2.30 -7.40 -2.97
CA TYR A 11 1.89 -6.36 -3.90
C TYR A 11 0.65 -5.60 -3.39
N LEU A 12 -0.41 -6.31 -3.00
CA LEU A 12 -1.64 -5.69 -2.50
C LEU A 12 -1.39 -4.99 -1.17
N LEU A 13 -0.61 -5.60 -0.27
CA LEU A 13 -0.23 -4.98 1.00
C LEU A 13 0.45 -3.64 0.76
N VAL A 14 1.48 -3.60 -0.08
CA VAL A 14 2.26 -2.39 -0.33
C VAL A 14 1.48 -1.36 -1.15
N LEU A 15 0.66 -1.81 -2.11
CA LEU A 15 -0.28 -0.97 -2.84
C LEU A 15 -1.24 -0.27 -1.88
N PHE A 16 -1.84 -1.01 -0.93
CA PHE A 16 -2.75 -0.43 0.04
C PHE A 16 -2.03 0.46 1.06
N LEU A 17 -0.80 0.15 1.48
CA LEU A 17 0.01 1.05 2.32
C LEU A 17 0.24 2.39 1.62
N GLY A 18 0.64 2.36 0.35
CA GLY A 18 0.83 3.56 -0.45
C GLY A 18 -0.45 4.37 -0.55
N LEU A 19 -1.56 3.72 -0.94
CA LEU A 19 -2.86 4.38 -1.03
C LEU A 19 -3.37 4.91 0.31
N GLN A 20 -3.13 4.21 1.41
CA GLN A 20 -3.50 4.67 2.74
C GLN A 20 -2.72 5.95 3.11
N ASN A 21 -1.40 5.97 2.91
CA ASN A 21 -0.57 7.13 3.19
C ASN A 21 -1.03 8.35 2.38
N LEU A 22 -1.24 8.18 1.07
CA LEU A 22 -1.70 9.26 0.21
C LEU A 22 -3.15 9.70 0.51
N ASN A 23 -4.05 8.78 0.88
CA ASN A 23 -5.43 9.14 1.26
C ASN A 23 -5.52 9.79 2.64
N VAL A 24 -4.69 9.40 3.61
CA VAL A 24 -4.61 10.07 4.92
C VAL A 24 -4.06 11.49 4.74
N ASN A 25 -2.98 11.63 3.97
CA ASN A 25 -2.40 12.94 3.65
C ASN A 25 -3.36 13.81 2.81
N GLY A 26 -4.20 13.20 1.97
CA GLY A 26 -5.25 13.87 1.20
C GLY A 26 -6.57 14.10 1.94
N GLY A 27 -6.66 13.81 3.25
CA GLY A 27 -7.87 14.04 4.05
C GLY A 27 -9.01 13.02 3.86
N HIS A 28 -8.80 11.98 3.05
CA HIS A 28 -9.81 10.96 2.72
C HIS A 28 -9.85 9.79 3.73
N ARG A 29 -10.37 10.06 4.94
CA ARG A 29 -10.40 9.11 6.06
C ARG A 29 -11.16 7.80 5.78
N LEU A 30 -12.23 7.86 4.98
CA LEU A 30 -13.08 6.69 4.67
C LEU A 30 -12.35 5.71 3.74
N LEU A 31 -11.60 6.24 2.77
CA LEU A 31 -10.75 5.44 1.90
C LEU A 31 -9.56 4.85 2.68
N ALA A 32 -8.98 5.61 3.61
CA ALA A 32 -7.92 5.11 4.49
C ALA A 32 -8.37 3.89 5.31
N MET A 33 -9.59 3.92 5.87
CA MET A 33 -10.16 2.79 6.61
C MET A 33 -10.31 1.53 5.73
N LEU A 34 -10.80 1.69 4.50
CA LEU A 34 -10.97 0.58 3.55
C LEU A 34 -9.62 -0.01 3.13
N THR A 35 -8.62 0.84 2.89
CA THR A 35 -7.24 0.38 2.61
C THR A 35 -6.63 -0.37 3.79
N SER A 36 -6.85 0.06 5.05
CA SER A 36 -6.39 -0.66 6.25
C SER A 36 -6.97 -2.07 6.34
N PHE A 37 -8.25 -2.23 5.99
CA PHE A 37 -8.88 -3.55 5.95
C PHE A 37 -8.22 -4.46 4.90
N GLY A 38 -7.91 -3.90 3.71
CA GLY A 38 -7.17 -4.61 2.66
C GLY A 38 -5.76 -5.03 3.09
N ILE A 39 -5.04 -4.18 3.83
CA ILE A 39 -3.72 -4.49 4.40
C ILE A 39 -3.82 -5.68 5.38
N GLY A 40 -4.82 -5.66 6.27
CA GLY A 40 -5.06 -6.74 7.23
C GLY A 40 -5.32 -8.08 6.53
N ALA A 41 -6.15 -8.08 5.48
CA ALA A 41 -6.44 -9.28 4.68
C ALA A 41 -5.18 -9.81 3.97
N ALA A 42 -4.39 -8.93 3.36
CA ALA A 42 -3.15 -9.31 2.68
C ALA A 42 -2.12 -9.90 3.66
N ASN A 43 -1.96 -9.30 4.84
CA ASN A 43 -1.08 -9.81 5.90
C ASN A 43 -1.52 -11.20 6.40
N LEU A 44 -2.82 -11.42 6.59
CA LEU A 44 -3.34 -12.74 6.97
C LEU A 44 -2.99 -13.82 5.92
N THR A 45 -3.02 -13.46 4.64
CA THR A 45 -2.63 -14.37 3.56
C THR A 45 -1.12 -14.65 3.59
N VAL A 46 -0.27 -13.63 3.80
CA VAL A 46 1.19 -13.84 3.98
C VAL A 46 1.47 -14.78 5.15
N LEU A 47 0.87 -14.52 6.32
CA LEU A 47 1.07 -15.32 7.53
C LEU A 47 0.61 -16.78 7.36
N LYS A 48 -0.47 -17.03 6.62
CA LYS A 48 -0.95 -18.39 6.32
C LYS A 48 -0.09 -19.13 5.31
N ILE A 49 0.62 -18.42 4.44
CA ILE A 49 1.47 -19.00 3.39
C ILE A 49 2.87 -19.33 3.93
N MET A 50 3.32 -18.63 4.97
CA MET A 50 4.68 -18.74 5.47
C MET A 50 5.07 -20.02 6.26
N PRO A 51 4.19 -20.97 6.65
CA PRO A 51 4.67 -22.25 7.17
C PRO A 51 5.04 -23.17 6.00
N GLY A 52 6.21 -22.96 5.38
CA GLY A 52 6.72 -23.80 4.30
C GLY A 52 8.15 -23.47 3.85
N PRO A 53 8.83 -24.38 3.14
CA PRO A 53 10.19 -24.18 2.65
C PRO A 53 10.24 -23.00 1.66
N THR A 54 11.02 -21.97 2.00
CA THR A 54 11.15 -20.75 1.22
C THR A 54 12.11 -20.97 0.04
N ASN A 55 11.61 -20.89 -1.20
CA ASN A 55 12.45 -21.02 -2.40
C ASN A 55 12.95 -19.65 -2.86
N LEU A 56 14.05 -19.63 -3.63
CA LEU A 56 14.62 -18.39 -4.18
C LEU A 56 13.60 -17.60 -5.03
N VAL A 57 12.71 -18.30 -5.73
CA VAL A 57 11.62 -17.71 -6.51
C VAL A 57 10.58 -17.01 -5.62
N ASP A 58 10.29 -17.55 -4.43
CA ASP A 58 9.38 -16.93 -3.46
C ASP A 58 9.96 -15.63 -2.89
N ILE A 59 11.28 -15.62 -2.67
CA ILE A 59 12.02 -14.44 -2.21
C ILE A 59 11.98 -13.34 -3.27
N MET A 60 12.31 -13.67 -4.53
CA MET A 60 12.26 -12.70 -5.64
C MET A 60 10.83 -12.19 -5.87
N ALA A 61 9.83 -13.06 -5.80
CA ALA A 61 8.42 -12.70 -5.88
C ALA A 61 8.01 -11.72 -4.75
N TYR A 62 8.40 -11.99 -3.51
CA TYR A 62 8.11 -11.08 -2.40
C TYR A 62 8.84 -9.74 -2.54
N LEU A 63 10.13 -9.75 -2.91
CA LEU A 63 10.92 -8.53 -3.11
C LEU A 63 10.41 -7.65 -4.25
N LEU A 64 9.95 -8.23 -5.35
CA LEU A 64 9.41 -7.48 -6.49
C LEU A 64 7.99 -6.99 -6.26
N GLY A 65 7.21 -7.65 -5.39
CA GLY A 65 5.85 -7.24 -5.06
C GLY A 65 5.78 -5.82 -4.48
N GLY A 66 6.73 -5.47 -3.60
CA GLY A 66 6.77 -4.15 -2.96
C GLY A 66 6.96 -2.97 -3.93
N PRO A 67 8.04 -2.92 -4.73
CA PRO A 67 8.27 -1.85 -5.69
C PRO A 67 7.13 -1.67 -6.70
N LEU A 68 6.58 -2.78 -7.20
CA LEU A 68 5.44 -2.75 -8.13
C LEU A 68 4.15 -2.26 -7.45
N GLY A 69 3.93 -2.64 -6.19
CA GLY A 69 2.80 -2.18 -5.38
C GLY A 69 2.84 -0.66 -5.13
N ILE A 70 4.02 -0.11 -4.81
CA ILE A 70 4.16 1.35 -4.65
C ILE A 70 3.98 2.06 -5.99
N TRP A 71 4.61 1.58 -7.06
CA TRP A 71 4.50 2.23 -8.36
C TRP A 71 3.05 2.30 -8.87
N THR A 72 2.29 1.23 -8.66
CA THR A 72 0.87 1.19 -9.00
C THR A 72 0.01 2.04 -8.07
N SER A 73 0.34 2.13 -6.78
CA SER A 73 -0.34 3.06 -5.86
C SER A 73 -0.18 4.52 -6.30
N MET A 74 1.00 4.91 -6.78
CA MET A 74 1.27 6.25 -7.31
C MET A 74 0.47 6.53 -8.59
N ALA A 75 0.26 5.52 -9.44
CA ALA A 75 -0.54 5.65 -10.66
C ALA A 75 -2.05 5.71 -10.38
N ILE A 76 -2.54 4.95 -9.39
CA ILE A 76 -3.96 4.89 -9.03
C ILE A 76 -4.38 6.13 -8.23
N HIS A 77 -3.49 6.68 -7.39
CA HIS A 77 -3.78 7.85 -6.57
C HIS A 77 -4.37 9.05 -7.34
N PRO A 78 -3.81 9.55 -8.45
CA PRO A 78 -4.38 10.69 -9.19
C PRO A 78 -5.76 10.37 -9.78
N TRP A 79 -6.04 9.13 -10.17
CA TRP A 79 -7.37 8.72 -10.63
C TRP A 79 -8.38 8.74 -9.46
N MET A 80 -7.98 8.25 -8.29
CA MET A 80 -8.81 8.21 -7.09
C MET A 80 -9.05 9.61 -6.51
N ALA A 81 -8.01 10.44 -6.43
CA ALA A 81 -8.08 11.83 -6.00
C ALA A 81 -8.97 12.70 -6.92
N ARG A 82 -8.96 12.44 -8.24
CA ARG A 82 -9.87 13.10 -9.19
C ARG A 82 -11.33 12.67 -9.02
N ARG A 83 -11.59 11.40 -8.69
CA ARG A 83 -12.94 10.84 -8.50
C ARG A 83 -13.58 11.23 -7.16
N PHE A 84 -12.79 11.40 -6.11
CA PHE A 84 -13.28 11.67 -4.75
C PHE A 84 -12.90 13.05 -4.22
N GLY A 85 -12.48 13.94 -5.13
CA GLY A 85 -11.85 15.22 -4.82
C GLY A 85 -12.57 16.06 -3.75
N LYS A 86 -11.87 16.25 -2.64
CA LYS A 86 -11.75 17.58 -2.03
C LYS A 86 -10.28 17.85 -1.77
N GLN A 87 -9.77 18.91 -2.42
CA GLN A 87 -8.46 19.46 -2.15
C GLN A 87 -8.43 19.95 -0.69
N GLN A 88 -7.53 19.39 0.11
CA GLN A 88 -6.91 20.18 1.16
C GLN A 88 -5.54 20.54 0.63
N SER A 89 -5.36 21.84 0.37
CA SER A 89 -4.05 22.43 0.17
C SER A 89 -3.11 21.89 1.23
N PRO A 90 -1.86 21.53 0.91
CA PRO A 90 -0.88 21.28 1.95
C PRO A 90 -0.88 22.54 2.82
N GLU A 91 -1.24 22.41 4.11
CA GLU A 91 -0.81 23.42 5.05
C GLU A 91 0.71 23.48 4.90
N PRO A 92 1.31 24.67 4.72
CA PRO A 92 2.76 24.77 4.74
C PRO A 92 3.20 24.19 6.08
N CYS A 93 3.78 22.99 6.03
CA CYS A 93 4.34 22.33 7.20
C CYS A 93 5.32 23.33 7.80
N GLY A 94 4.98 23.83 8.98
CA GLY A 94 5.65 24.94 9.63
C GLY A 94 7.16 24.78 9.54
N LEU A 95 7.81 25.75 8.91
CA LEU A 95 9.24 25.96 9.01
C LEU A 95 9.58 26.64 10.36
N ASP A 96 8.75 26.40 11.38
CA ASP A 96 8.71 27.13 12.64
C ASP A 96 9.12 26.25 13.83
N GLU A 97 9.38 24.95 13.62
CA GLU A 97 9.93 24.02 14.63
C GLU A 97 11.48 23.89 14.56
N PHE A 98 12.14 24.79 13.83
CA PHE A 98 13.61 24.85 13.74
C PHE A 98 14.19 26.25 14.02
N LEU A 99 13.48 27.11 14.76
CA LEU A 99 13.98 28.41 15.24
C LEU A 99 13.73 28.63 16.73
#